data_AF-A0A3D4XSX1-F1
#
_entry.id   AF-A0A3D4XSX1-F1
#
_cell.length_a   1.000
_cell.length_b   1.000
_cell.length_c   1.000
_cell.angle_alpha   90.00
_cell.angle_beta   90.00
_cell.angle_gamma   90.00
#
_symmetry.space_group_name_H-M   'P 1'
#
loop_
_entity.id
_entity.type
_entity.pdbx_description
1 polymer ?
#
loop_
_entity_poly.entity_id
_entity_poly.type
_entity_poly.pdbx_seq_one_letter_code
_entity_poly.pdbx_strand_id
1 'polypeptide(L)'
;MNKIGQRQHAILEYFLIHKRALCIEDLYFELGISRTAVQEHFSALEAAGYIEKDGVSKTNGRPIVLYRISDKGINYFPKHYSWLAGLMLEDLLETISVEESEKYMRHLGTKLAMQLSSQFEGKSFELRVETLMRVMNELGFIAKLTVNKDARACVQACNCLYHDVAQKYPQICQFDLALMSGALGEPVKQSRCMAKGDTECEFLLSNEREDT
;
A
#
# COMPACT_ATOMS: atom_id res chain seq x y z
N MET A 1 18.04 7.72 -0.88
CA MET A 1 16.95 8.56 -1.43
C MET A 1 17.51 9.96 -1.66
N ASN A 2 17.49 10.48 -2.90
CA ASN A 2 17.89 11.87 -3.15
C ASN A 2 16.89 12.80 -2.44
N LYS A 3 17.34 13.48 -1.39
CA LYS A 3 16.51 14.40 -0.62
C LYS A 3 16.29 15.66 -1.45
N ILE A 4 15.05 15.86 -1.91
CA ILE A 4 14.65 17.08 -2.61
C ILE A 4 14.79 18.26 -1.63
N GLY A 5 15.57 19.27 -2.01
CA GLY A 5 15.74 20.48 -1.21
C GLY A 5 14.53 21.41 -1.27
N GLN A 6 14.44 22.37 -0.35
CA GLN A 6 13.33 23.34 -0.29
C GLN A 6 13.12 24.10 -1.61
N ARG A 7 14.21 24.49 -2.29
CA ARG A 7 14.14 25.20 -3.58
C ARG A 7 13.66 24.30 -4.72
N GLN A 8 14.10 23.06 -4.74
CA GLN A 8 13.62 22.06 -5.71
C GLN A 8 12.14 21.73 -5.48
N HIS A 9 11.68 21.66 -4.23
CA HIS A 9 10.26 21.52 -3.90
C HIS A 9 9.44 22.71 -4.45
N ALA A 10 9.86 23.95 -4.21
CA ALA A 10 9.19 25.14 -4.73
C ALA A 10 9.14 25.17 -6.27
N ILE A 11 10.20 24.70 -6.94
CA ILE A 11 10.23 24.56 -8.40
C ILE A 11 9.16 23.56 -8.87
N LEU A 12 9.10 22.37 -8.26
CA LEU A 12 8.09 21.36 -8.61
C LEU A 12 6.66 21.85 -8.34
N GLU A 13 6.46 22.59 -7.25
CA GLU A 13 5.17 23.20 -6.91
C GLU A 13 4.76 24.23 -7.97
N TYR A 14 5.70 25.04 -8.43
CA TYR A 14 5.47 26.02 -9.49
C TYR A 14 5.07 25.35 -10.81
N PHE A 15 5.71 24.23 -11.19
CA PHE A 15 5.27 23.42 -12.33
C PHE A 15 3.82 22.91 -12.17
N LEU A 16 3.45 22.45 -10.97
CA LEU A 16 2.10 21.96 -10.69
C LEU A 16 1.02 23.04 -10.78
N ILE A 17 1.30 24.23 -10.27
CA ILE A 17 0.35 25.36 -10.27
C ILE A 17 0.05 25.78 -11.72
N HIS A 18 1.07 25.85 -12.57
CA HIS A 18 0.93 26.42 -13.91
C HIS A 18 0.47 25.43 -14.97
N LYS A 19 0.62 24.11 -14.73
CA LYS A 19 0.14 23.03 -15.62
C LYS A 19 0.50 23.21 -17.10
N ARG A 20 1.63 23.85 -17.37
CA ARG A 20 2.18 24.11 -18.71
C ARG A 20 3.69 23.87 -18.69
N ALA A 21 4.28 23.81 -19.88
CA ALA A 21 5.71 23.76 -20.00
C ALA A 21 6.35 25.11 -19.59
N LEU A 22 7.43 25.05 -18.82
CA LEU A 22 8.13 26.21 -18.26
C LEU A 22 9.60 26.17 -18.63
N CYS A 23 10.21 27.34 -18.74
CA CYS A 23 11.64 27.52 -18.90
C CYS A 23 12.27 28.18 -17.66
N ILE A 24 13.59 28.30 -17.68
CA ILE A 24 14.36 28.94 -16.61
C ILE A 24 13.91 30.39 -16.37
N GLU A 25 13.53 31.11 -17.44
CA GLU A 25 13.08 32.49 -17.35
C GLU A 25 11.74 32.62 -16.61
N ASP A 26 10.87 31.61 -16.71
CA ASP A 26 9.59 31.60 -15.98
C ASP A 26 9.78 31.52 -14.46
N LEU A 27 10.93 31.00 -13.98
CA LEU A 27 11.17 30.70 -12.56
C LEU A 27 12.20 31.61 -11.87
N TYR A 28 13.12 32.21 -12.62
CA TYR A 28 14.14 33.11 -12.07
C TYR A 28 13.52 34.29 -11.30
N PHE A 29 12.53 34.96 -11.92
CA PHE A 29 11.87 36.11 -11.32
C PHE A 29 10.98 35.69 -10.14
N GLU A 30 10.23 34.61 -10.31
CA GLU A 30 9.29 34.13 -9.29
C GLU A 30 9.99 33.68 -8.00
N LEU A 31 11.05 32.88 -8.13
CA LEU A 31 11.71 32.26 -6.98
C LEU A 31 12.77 33.15 -6.32
N GLY A 32 13.08 34.31 -6.93
CA GLY A 32 14.06 35.27 -6.44
C GLY A 32 15.49 34.71 -6.33
N ILE A 33 15.87 33.77 -7.20
CA ILE A 33 17.19 33.13 -7.24
C ILE A 33 17.86 33.35 -8.60
N SER A 34 19.18 33.18 -8.73
CA SER A 34 19.91 33.39 -9.99
C SER A 34 19.49 32.44 -11.11
N ARG A 35 19.63 32.85 -12.39
CA ARG A 35 19.36 31.97 -13.54
C ARG A 35 20.23 30.70 -13.48
N THR A 36 21.48 30.85 -13.06
CA THR A 36 22.40 29.73 -12.84
C THR A 36 21.87 28.78 -11.77
N ALA A 37 21.34 29.30 -10.65
CA ALA A 37 20.74 28.47 -9.61
C ALA A 37 19.50 27.72 -10.10
N VAL A 38 18.62 28.37 -10.89
CA VAL A 38 17.48 27.69 -11.53
C VAL A 38 17.96 26.59 -12.48
N GLN A 39 18.98 26.88 -13.31
CA GLN A 39 19.57 25.92 -14.24
C GLN A 39 20.13 24.69 -13.51
N GLU A 40 20.88 24.89 -12.42
CA GLU A 40 21.41 23.80 -11.59
C GLU A 40 20.28 22.95 -10.99
N HIS A 41 19.23 23.58 -10.47
CA HIS A 41 18.08 22.86 -9.95
C HIS A 41 17.31 22.10 -11.03
N PHE A 42 17.13 22.68 -12.22
CA PHE A 42 16.51 22.02 -13.37
C PHE A 42 17.31 20.80 -13.79
N SER A 43 18.63 20.94 -13.94
CA SER A 43 19.51 19.83 -14.30
C SER A 43 19.46 18.71 -13.25
N ALA A 44 19.43 19.04 -11.95
CA ALA A 44 19.30 18.05 -10.89
C ALA A 44 17.92 17.35 -10.89
N LEU A 45 16.84 18.10 -11.09
CA LEU A 45 15.48 17.57 -11.15
C LEU A 45 15.24 16.71 -12.40
N GLU A 46 15.78 17.12 -13.55
CA GLU A 46 15.75 16.37 -14.82
C GLU A 46 16.54 15.07 -14.69
N ALA A 47 17.78 15.13 -14.17
CA ALA A 47 18.60 13.94 -13.94
C ALA A 47 17.95 12.95 -12.96
N ALA A 48 17.21 13.47 -11.97
CA ALA A 48 16.43 12.66 -11.05
C ALA A 48 15.05 12.25 -11.59
N GLY A 49 14.66 12.70 -12.79
CA GLY A 49 13.43 12.33 -13.48
C GLY A 49 12.16 12.98 -12.93
N TYR A 50 12.24 14.04 -12.12
CA TYR A 50 11.07 14.76 -11.60
C TYR A 50 10.48 15.75 -12.62
N ILE A 51 11.30 16.22 -13.56
CA ILE A 51 10.88 17.01 -14.72
C ILE A 51 11.48 16.40 -15.98
N GLU A 52 10.89 16.70 -17.13
CA GLU A 52 11.34 16.22 -18.44
C GLU A 52 11.24 17.32 -19.48
N LYS A 53 12.04 17.23 -20.55
CA LYS A 53 11.99 18.19 -21.66
C LYS A 53 10.68 18.01 -22.42
N ASP A 54 9.98 19.11 -22.65
CA ASP A 54 8.71 19.15 -23.37
C ASP A 54 8.85 19.72 -24.79
N GLY A 55 9.94 20.44 -25.06
CA GLY A 55 10.23 20.94 -26.39
C GLY A 55 11.14 22.16 -26.38
N VAL A 56 11.17 22.86 -27.50
CA VAL A 56 11.92 24.12 -27.66
C VAL A 56 10.96 25.19 -28.16
N SER A 57 10.92 26.33 -27.47
CA SER A 57 10.22 27.53 -27.91
C SER A 57 11.19 28.55 -28.51
N LYS A 58 10.66 29.47 -29.32
CA LYS A 58 11.42 30.61 -29.83
C LYS A 58 10.88 31.89 -29.20
N THR A 59 11.72 32.58 -28.44
CA THR A 59 11.44 33.94 -27.98
C THR A 59 12.55 34.84 -28.51
N ASN A 60 12.20 35.84 -29.32
CA ASN A 60 13.15 36.75 -29.99
C ASN A 60 14.27 36.03 -30.79
N GLY A 61 13.97 34.86 -31.39
CA GLY A 61 14.89 34.11 -32.25
C GLY A 61 15.88 33.18 -31.52
N ARG A 62 16.00 33.25 -30.19
CA ARG A 62 16.82 32.32 -29.40
C ARG A 62 16.00 31.07 -29.01
N PRO A 63 16.51 29.84 -29.24
CA PRO A 63 15.84 28.64 -28.78
C PRO A 63 15.87 28.55 -27.24
N ILE A 64 14.73 28.29 -26.63
CA ILE A 64 14.54 28.09 -25.19
C ILE A 64 14.02 26.68 -24.95
N VAL A 65 14.70 25.92 -24.11
CA VAL A 65 14.23 24.58 -23.71
C VAL A 65 13.07 24.73 -22.73
N LEU A 66 11.97 24.05 -23.04
CA LEU A 66 10.80 23.93 -22.17
C LEU A 66 10.84 22.61 -21.43
N TYR A 67 10.40 22.64 -20.19
CA TYR A 67 10.31 21.50 -19.29
C TYR A 67 8.86 21.33 -18.84
N ARG A 68 8.45 20.10 -18.54
CA ARG A 68 7.22 19.79 -17.82
C ARG A 68 7.52 18.90 -16.63
N ILE A 69 6.63 18.92 -15.64
CA ILE A 69 6.69 17.96 -14.53
C ILE A 69 6.33 16.57 -15.04
N SER A 70 7.10 15.56 -14.63
CA SER A 70 6.84 14.16 -14.96
C SER A 70 5.86 13.54 -13.96
N ASP A 71 5.41 12.31 -14.23
CA ASP A 71 4.62 11.54 -13.26
C ASP A 71 5.35 11.32 -11.94
N LYS A 72 6.69 11.16 -11.98
CA LYS A 72 7.52 11.07 -10.76
C LYS A 72 7.52 12.40 -10.00
N GLY A 73 7.56 13.53 -10.71
CA GLY A 73 7.38 14.88 -10.14
C GLY A 73 6.02 15.06 -9.48
N ILE A 74 4.95 14.62 -10.15
CA ILE A 74 3.58 14.71 -9.61
C ILE A 74 3.42 13.81 -8.37
N ASN A 75 4.03 12.63 -8.38
CA ASN A 75 3.96 11.66 -7.29
C ASN A 75 4.95 11.91 -6.15
N TYR A 76 5.81 12.92 -6.27
CA TYR A 76 6.61 13.42 -5.15
C TYR A 76 5.75 14.07 -4.07
N PHE A 77 4.66 14.73 -4.45
CA PHE A 77 3.78 15.42 -3.52
C PHE A 77 2.95 14.43 -2.70
N PRO A 78 2.64 14.77 -1.43
CA PRO A 78 1.90 13.89 -0.54
C PRO A 78 0.63 13.34 -1.20
N LYS A 79 0.45 12.02 -1.11
CA LYS A 79 -0.80 11.34 -1.46
C LYS A 79 -1.44 10.86 -0.17
N HIS A 80 -2.68 11.24 0.07
CA HIS A 80 -3.42 10.90 1.28
C HIS A 80 -4.31 9.67 1.07
N TYR A 81 -3.79 8.63 0.38
CA TYR A 81 -4.57 7.43 0.06
C TYR A 81 -5.05 6.70 1.31
N SER A 82 -4.21 6.57 2.34
CA SER A 82 -4.60 5.91 3.59
C SER A 82 -5.71 6.66 4.32
N TRP A 83 -5.69 7.99 4.32
CA TRP A 83 -6.75 8.81 4.92
C TRP A 83 -8.06 8.66 4.15
N LEU A 84 -8.02 8.80 2.82
CA LEU A 84 -9.21 8.65 1.98
C LEU A 84 -9.79 7.23 2.06
N ALA A 85 -8.93 6.20 2.03
CA ALA A 85 -9.35 4.80 2.14
C ALA A 85 -9.97 4.52 3.52
N GLY A 86 -9.42 5.09 4.60
CA GLY A 86 -10.01 5.00 5.93
C GLY A 86 -11.41 5.60 5.99
N LEU A 87 -11.59 6.82 5.46
CA LEU A 87 -12.92 7.45 5.38
C LEU A 87 -13.92 6.62 4.60
N MET A 88 -13.52 6.10 3.43
CA MET A 88 -14.39 5.27 2.60
C MET A 88 -14.75 3.94 3.28
N LEU A 89 -13.80 3.32 3.98
CA LEU A 89 -14.03 2.06 4.69
C LEU A 89 -14.98 2.26 5.86
N GLU A 90 -14.78 3.31 6.66
CA GLU A 90 -15.68 3.63 7.78
C GLU A 90 -17.10 3.91 7.30
N ASP A 91 -17.26 4.78 6.30
CA ASP A 91 -18.57 5.12 5.70
C ASP A 91 -19.29 3.88 5.16
N LEU A 92 -18.56 3.01 4.45
CA LEU A 92 -19.10 1.74 3.95
C LEU A 92 -19.61 0.86 5.10
N LEU A 93 -18.81 0.69 6.17
CA LEU A 93 -19.14 -0.20 7.29
C LEU A 93 -20.26 0.36 8.18
N GLU A 94 -20.48 1.67 8.19
CA GLU A 94 -21.62 2.32 8.87
C GLU A 94 -22.92 2.23 8.07
N THR A 95 -22.83 2.10 6.75
CA THR A 95 -23.98 2.16 5.85
C THR A 95 -24.66 0.80 5.62
N ILE A 96 -23.89 -0.29 5.64
CA ILE A 96 -24.39 -1.66 5.36
C ILE A 96 -24.57 -2.46 6.65
N SER A 97 -25.33 -3.56 6.58
CA SER A 97 -25.50 -4.45 7.74
C SER A 97 -24.20 -5.17 8.11
N VAL A 98 -24.10 -5.67 9.34
CA VAL A 98 -22.95 -6.47 9.80
C VAL A 98 -22.75 -7.69 8.89
N GLU A 99 -23.82 -8.40 8.54
CA GLU A 99 -23.76 -9.58 7.68
C GLU A 99 -23.29 -9.26 6.26
N GLU A 100 -23.75 -8.12 5.70
CA GLU A 100 -23.30 -7.62 4.41
C GLU A 100 -21.82 -7.24 4.43
N SER A 101 -21.38 -6.58 5.50
CA SER A 101 -20.00 -6.19 5.69
C SER A 101 -19.06 -7.39 5.83
N GLU A 102 -19.46 -8.44 6.57
CA GLU A 102 -18.71 -9.68 6.65
C GLU A 102 -18.61 -10.37 5.30
N LYS A 103 -19.72 -10.44 4.55
CA LYS A 103 -19.73 -11.05 3.20
C LYS A 103 -18.80 -10.29 2.26
N TYR A 104 -18.79 -8.95 2.34
CA TYR A 104 -17.90 -8.11 1.56
C TYR A 104 -16.43 -8.33 1.93
N MET A 105 -16.10 -8.38 3.23
CA MET A 105 -14.74 -8.66 3.70
C MET A 105 -14.26 -10.07 3.30
N ARG A 106 -15.12 -11.09 3.41
CA ARG A 106 -14.82 -12.45 2.91
C ARG A 106 -14.54 -12.44 1.41
N HIS A 107 -15.35 -11.74 0.62
CA HIS A 107 -15.15 -11.63 -0.83
C HIS A 107 -13.78 -11.00 -1.16
N LEU A 108 -13.39 -9.93 -0.47
CA LEU A 108 -12.08 -9.30 -0.68
C LEU A 108 -10.92 -10.24 -0.30
N GLY A 109 -11.02 -10.95 0.82
CA GLY A 109 -10.01 -11.90 1.26
C GLY A 109 -9.85 -13.07 0.27
N THR A 110 -10.96 -13.65 -0.19
CA THR A 110 -10.96 -14.70 -1.22
C THR A 110 -10.38 -14.18 -2.54
N LYS A 111 -10.71 -12.96 -2.96
CA LYS A 111 -10.15 -12.35 -4.17
C LYS A 111 -8.63 -12.22 -4.09
N LEU A 112 -8.10 -11.80 -2.93
CA LEU A 112 -6.65 -11.73 -2.73
C LEU A 112 -6.03 -13.13 -2.72
N ALA A 113 -6.64 -14.11 -2.07
CA ALA A 113 -6.18 -15.50 -2.11
C ALA A 113 -6.07 -16.04 -3.55
N MET A 114 -7.07 -15.73 -4.40
CA MET A 114 -7.04 -16.10 -5.82
C MET A 114 -5.89 -15.42 -6.59
N GLN A 115 -5.62 -14.14 -6.31
CA GLN A 115 -4.48 -13.44 -6.93
C GLN A 115 -3.13 -14.05 -6.56
N LEU A 116 -3.04 -14.69 -5.41
CA LEU A 116 -1.83 -15.33 -4.90
C LEU A 116 -1.79 -16.85 -5.18
N SER A 117 -2.81 -17.43 -5.83
CA SER A 117 -2.98 -18.90 -5.92
C SER A 117 -1.77 -19.62 -6.53
N SER A 118 -1.14 -19.00 -7.53
CA SER A 118 0.06 -19.54 -8.21
C SER A 118 1.22 -19.81 -7.25
N GLN A 119 1.27 -19.13 -6.09
CA GLN A 119 2.27 -19.39 -5.07
C GLN A 119 1.99 -20.67 -4.26
N PHE A 120 0.76 -21.19 -4.25
CA PHE A 120 0.29 -22.30 -3.43
C PHE A 120 0.00 -23.58 -4.22
N GLU A 121 -0.26 -23.46 -5.52
CA GLU A 121 -0.59 -24.59 -6.40
C GLU A 121 0.49 -25.69 -6.41
N GLY A 122 0.06 -26.95 -6.37
CA GLY A 122 0.94 -28.12 -6.40
C GLY A 122 1.75 -28.39 -5.11
N LYS A 123 1.56 -27.59 -4.06
CA LYS A 123 2.25 -27.75 -2.77
C LYS A 123 1.46 -28.64 -1.80
N SER A 124 2.18 -29.39 -0.96
CA SER A 124 1.56 -30.06 0.20
C SER A 124 1.01 -29.03 1.19
N PHE A 125 0.16 -29.46 2.11
CA PHE A 125 -0.39 -28.59 3.14
C PHE A 125 0.71 -27.88 3.94
N GLU A 126 1.75 -28.61 4.34
CA GLU A 126 2.87 -28.08 5.11
C GLU A 126 3.61 -26.97 4.34
N LEU A 127 3.88 -27.19 3.05
CA LEU A 127 4.50 -26.19 2.17
C LEU A 127 3.58 -25.00 1.88
N ARG A 128 2.25 -25.20 1.88
CA ARG A 128 1.27 -24.10 1.79
C ARG A 128 1.27 -23.27 3.07
N VAL A 129 1.39 -23.89 4.24
CA VAL A 129 1.54 -23.17 5.51
C VAL A 129 2.82 -22.34 5.53
N GLU A 130 3.96 -22.90 5.11
CA GLU A 130 5.21 -22.13 4.99
C GLU A 130 5.07 -20.95 4.02
N THR A 131 4.40 -21.16 2.89
CA THR A 131 4.10 -20.11 1.91
C THR A 131 3.19 -19.04 2.50
N LEU A 132 2.17 -19.44 3.26
CA LEU A 132 1.27 -18.52 3.95
C LEU A 132 2.03 -17.65 4.95
N MET A 133 2.94 -18.24 5.73
CA MET A 133 3.77 -17.48 6.68
C MET A 133 4.56 -16.38 5.97
N ARG A 134 5.18 -16.68 4.82
CA ARG A 134 5.91 -15.69 4.03
C ARG A 134 4.99 -14.58 3.53
N VAL A 135 3.84 -14.94 2.94
CA VAL A 135 2.84 -13.99 2.45
C VAL A 135 2.33 -13.08 3.58
N MET A 136 2.03 -13.63 4.75
CA MET A 136 1.57 -12.84 5.89
C MET A 136 2.64 -11.83 6.34
N ASN A 137 3.92 -12.22 6.39
CA ASN A 137 5.01 -11.31 6.73
C ASN A 137 5.22 -10.23 5.65
N GLU A 138 5.09 -10.56 4.36
CA GLU A 138 5.12 -9.59 3.27
C GLU A 138 3.97 -8.58 3.34
N LEU A 139 2.79 -9.00 3.82
CA LEU A 139 1.64 -8.13 4.09
C LEU A 139 1.80 -7.28 5.35
N GLY A 140 2.82 -7.54 6.17
CA GLY A 140 3.15 -6.75 7.37
C GLY A 140 2.77 -7.39 8.70
N PHE A 141 2.29 -8.64 8.71
CA PHE A 141 2.11 -9.37 9.96
C PHE A 141 3.47 -9.78 10.54
N ILE A 142 3.59 -9.73 11.87
CA ILE A 142 4.63 -10.42 12.62
C ILE A 142 4.01 -11.77 13.02
N ALA A 143 4.09 -12.73 12.11
CA ALA A 143 3.44 -14.02 12.26
C ALA A 143 4.43 -15.15 12.57
N LYS A 144 4.03 -16.10 13.42
CA LYS A 144 4.76 -17.34 13.69
C LYS A 144 3.84 -18.56 13.67
N LEU A 145 4.36 -19.70 13.22
CA LEU A 145 3.68 -20.99 13.37
C LEU A 145 3.93 -21.51 14.80
N THR A 146 2.89 -22.03 15.44
CA THR A 146 3.01 -22.62 16.77
C THR A 146 1.98 -23.72 16.99
N VAL A 147 2.07 -24.38 18.13
CA VAL A 147 1.10 -25.37 18.59
C VAL A 147 0.44 -24.80 19.83
N ASN A 148 -0.89 -24.70 19.82
CA ASN A 148 -1.62 -24.14 20.96
C ASN A 148 -1.73 -25.14 22.12
N LYS A 149 -2.40 -24.75 23.20
CA LYS A 149 -2.56 -25.57 24.42
C LYS A 149 -3.29 -26.90 24.18
N ASP A 150 -4.07 -26.99 23.11
CA ASP A 150 -4.82 -28.19 22.72
C ASP A 150 -4.04 -29.08 21.73
N ALA A 151 -2.72 -28.87 21.60
CA ALA A 151 -1.86 -29.57 20.64
C ALA A 151 -2.25 -29.35 19.16
N ARG A 152 -2.93 -28.25 18.83
CA ARG A 152 -3.33 -27.91 17.45
C ARG A 152 -2.37 -26.92 16.80
N ALA A 153 -2.02 -27.18 15.55
CA ALA A 153 -1.23 -26.24 14.75
C ALA A 153 -2.02 -24.95 14.52
N CYS A 154 -1.37 -23.81 14.75
CA CYS A 154 -1.97 -22.50 14.58
C CYS A 154 -0.95 -21.46 14.13
N VAL A 155 -1.43 -20.44 13.44
CA VAL A 155 -0.67 -19.23 13.15
C VAL A 155 -0.99 -18.19 14.21
N GLN A 156 0.03 -17.68 14.88
CA GLN A 156 -0.09 -16.55 15.79
C GLN A 156 0.44 -15.29 15.11
N ALA A 157 -0.38 -14.25 15.05
CA ALA A 157 0.01 -12.92 14.61
C ALA A 157 0.13 -11.98 15.83
N CYS A 158 1.34 -11.47 16.04
CA CYS A 158 1.69 -10.61 17.18
C CYS A 158 1.28 -9.13 16.98
N ASN A 159 0.72 -8.78 15.82
CA ASN A 159 0.13 -7.48 15.52
C ASN A 159 -1.15 -7.65 14.71
N CYS A 160 -2.05 -6.66 14.82
CA CYS A 160 -3.23 -6.54 13.97
C CYS A 160 -2.98 -5.41 12.96
N LEU A 161 -3.04 -5.71 11.66
CA LEU A 161 -2.83 -4.71 10.60
C LEU A 161 -3.90 -3.62 10.58
N TYR A 162 -5.05 -3.90 11.20
CA TYR A 162 -6.24 -3.07 11.16
C TYR A 162 -6.70 -2.70 12.58
N HIS A 163 -5.81 -2.68 13.58
CA HIS A 163 -6.14 -2.66 15.01
C HIS A 163 -7.31 -1.73 15.38
N ASP A 164 -7.18 -0.44 15.06
CA ASP A 164 -8.18 0.57 15.42
C ASP A 164 -9.52 0.33 14.72
N VAL A 165 -9.48 -0.03 13.43
CA VAL A 165 -10.68 -0.28 12.63
C VAL A 165 -11.36 -1.58 13.03
N ALA A 166 -10.60 -2.64 13.32
CA ALA A 166 -11.12 -3.94 13.71
C ALA A 166 -11.75 -3.92 15.12
N GLN A 167 -11.27 -3.05 16.02
CA GLN A 167 -11.91 -2.84 17.32
C GLN A 167 -13.31 -2.22 17.17
N LYS A 168 -13.47 -1.25 16.26
CA LYS A 168 -14.79 -0.65 15.96
C LYS A 168 -15.66 -1.58 15.11
N TYR A 169 -15.04 -2.32 14.19
CA TYR A 169 -15.67 -3.15 13.16
C TYR A 169 -15.03 -4.54 13.05
N PRO A 170 -15.38 -5.48 13.96
CA PRO A 170 -14.78 -6.83 13.98
C PRO A 170 -14.97 -7.64 12.70
N GLN A 171 -15.95 -7.30 11.86
CA GLN A 171 -16.17 -7.89 10.54
C GLN A 171 -14.92 -7.83 9.63
N ILE A 172 -14.01 -6.88 9.84
CA ILE A 172 -12.77 -6.76 9.07
C ILE A 172 -11.91 -8.02 9.18
N CYS A 173 -11.94 -8.70 10.34
CA CYS A 173 -11.17 -9.94 10.54
C CYS A 173 -11.59 -11.06 9.58
N GLN A 174 -12.77 -10.97 8.95
CA GLN A 174 -13.21 -11.93 7.93
C GLN A 174 -12.35 -11.87 6.66
N PHE A 175 -11.71 -10.73 6.38
CA PHE A 175 -10.76 -10.60 5.28
C PHE A 175 -9.57 -11.55 5.47
N ASP A 176 -8.92 -11.50 6.63
CA ASP A 176 -7.76 -12.34 6.95
C ASP A 176 -8.16 -13.83 6.97
N LEU A 177 -9.29 -14.15 7.56
CA LEU A 177 -9.81 -15.53 7.60
C LEU A 177 -10.07 -16.09 6.20
N ALA A 178 -10.70 -15.32 5.32
CA ALA A 178 -10.96 -15.73 3.94
C ALA A 178 -9.68 -15.82 3.11
N LEU A 179 -8.72 -14.92 3.33
CA LEU A 179 -7.39 -14.97 2.71
C LEU A 179 -6.66 -16.26 3.09
N MET A 180 -6.53 -16.54 4.39
CA MET A 180 -5.83 -17.72 4.89
C MET A 180 -6.52 -19.01 4.45
N SER A 181 -7.86 -19.07 4.55
CA SER A 181 -8.61 -20.25 4.13
C SER A 181 -8.49 -20.50 2.63
N GLY A 182 -8.55 -19.46 1.80
CA GLY A 182 -8.34 -19.59 0.37
C GLY A 182 -6.91 -20.01 0.00
N ALA A 183 -5.92 -19.47 0.70
CA ALA A 183 -4.51 -19.80 0.49
C ALA A 183 -4.18 -21.24 0.87
N LEU A 184 -4.77 -21.76 1.95
CA LEU A 184 -4.58 -23.14 2.43
C LEU A 184 -5.56 -24.14 1.81
N GLY A 185 -6.65 -23.68 1.20
CA GLY A 185 -7.70 -24.53 0.66
C GLY A 185 -8.53 -25.24 1.73
N GLU A 186 -8.31 -24.88 3.00
CA GLU A 186 -8.92 -25.48 4.18
C GLU A 186 -9.51 -24.38 5.08
N PRO A 187 -10.58 -24.65 5.83
CA PRO A 187 -11.14 -23.67 6.76
C PRO A 187 -10.14 -23.27 7.85
N VAL A 188 -9.93 -21.97 8.04
CA VAL A 188 -9.18 -21.40 9.16
C VAL A 188 -10.15 -20.77 10.15
N LYS A 189 -9.94 -21.03 11.45
CA LYS A 189 -10.78 -20.46 12.53
C LYS A 189 -9.96 -19.55 13.42
N GLN A 190 -10.48 -18.36 13.74
CA GLN A 190 -9.83 -17.47 14.69
C GLN A 190 -10.25 -17.85 16.13
N SER A 191 -9.31 -18.33 16.94
CA SER A 191 -9.54 -18.67 18.35
C SER A 191 -9.30 -17.50 19.29
N ARG A 192 -8.38 -16.59 18.92
CA ARG A 192 -8.03 -15.38 19.69
C ARG A 192 -7.94 -14.17 18.77
N CYS A 193 -8.31 -13.00 19.26
CA CYS A 193 -8.38 -11.79 18.44
C CYS A 193 -8.03 -10.53 19.24
N MET A 194 -7.00 -9.80 18.78
CA MET A 194 -6.58 -8.54 19.42
C MET A 194 -7.67 -7.47 19.42
N ALA A 195 -8.52 -7.45 18.38
CA ALA A 195 -9.67 -6.55 18.34
C ALA A 195 -10.72 -6.85 19.41
N LYS A 196 -10.71 -8.07 19.97
CA LYS A 196 -11.59 -8.51 21.07
C LYS A 196 -10.89 -8.51 22.44
N GLY A 197 -9.68 -7.96 22.52
CA GLY A 197 -8.93 -7.80 23.79
C GLY A 197 -7.86 -8.85 24.06
N ASP A 198 -7.59 -9.79 23.14
CA ASP A 198 -6.45 -10.69 23.26
C ASP A 198 -5.11 -9.98 23.00
N THR A 199 -4.01 -10.58 23.47
CA THR A 199 -2.64 -10.10 23.22
C THR A 199 -2.13 -10.41 21.81
N GLU A 200 -2.69 -11.43 21.16
CA GLU A 200 -2.37 -11.82 19.79
C GLU A 200 -3.61 -12.36 19.07
N CYS A 201 -3.59 -12.34 17.75
CA CYS A 201 -4.54 -13.10 16.95
C CYS A 201 -4.02 -14.53 16.78
N GLU A 202 -4.87 -15.52 17.03
CA GLU A 202 -4.55 -16.93 16.82
C GLU A 202 -5.53 -17.54 15.81
N PHE A 203 -4.96 -18.18 14.78
CA PHE A 203 -5.68 -18.78 13.68
C PHE A 203 -5.40 -20.29 13.64
N LEU A 204 -6.40 -21.08 13.99
CA LEU A 204 -6.34 -22.54 14.00
C LEU A 204 -6.34 -23.05 12.56
N LEU A 205 -5.37 -23.91 12.26
CA LEU A 205 -5.23 -24.57 10.99
C LEU A 205 -5.96 -25.91 11.05
N SER A 206 -6.97 -26.10 10.20
CA SER A 206 -7.63 -27.38 10.04
C SER A 206 -6.80 -28.21 9.07
N ASN A 207 -6.10 -29.23 9.56
CA ASN A 207 -5.59 -30.30 8.73
C ASN A 207 -6.52 -31.49 8.98
N GLU A 208 -7.62 -31.60 8.24
CA GLU A 208 -8.44 -32.81 8.29
C GLU A 208 -7.70 -33.92 7.53
N ARG A 209 -6.65 -34.46 8.15
CA ARG A 209 -6.39 -35.89 8.04
C ARG A 209 -7.10 -36.53 9.23
N GLU A 210 -8.41 -36.73 9.09
CA GLU A 210 -9.02 -37.87 9.77
C GLU A 210 -8.40 -39.10 9.10
N ASP A 211 -7.43 -39.73 9.79
CA ASP A 211 -6.97 -41.07 9.45
C ASP A 211 -8.18 -42.02 9.55
N THR A 212 -8.79 -42.32 8.41
CA THR A 212 -9.60 -43.54 8.21
C THR A 212 -8.84 -44.53 7.36
#